data_AF-A0A377ZPP1-F1
#
_entry.id   AF-A0A377ZPP1-F1
#
_cell.length_a   1.000
_cell.length_b   1.000
_cell.length_c   1.000
_cell.angle_alpha   90.00
_cell.angle_beta   90.00
_cell.angle_gamma   90.00
#
_symmetry.space_group_name_H-M   'P 1'
#
loop_
_entity.id
_entity.type
_entity.pdbx_description
1 polymer ?
#
loop_
_entity_poly.entity_id
_entity_poly.type
_entity_poly.pdbx_seq_one_letter_code
_entity_poly.pdbx_strand_id
1 'polypeptide(L)'
;MTHRFIDTHCHFDFPPFAADEVASLARAAQAGVGRIIVPAISAERFSRVLALAAQHEALYAALGMHPIVIEEHTDEGLAQLEALMAQRPPKLVRWRDWPRSLSRRSAV
;
A
#
# COMPACT_ATOMS: atom_id res chain seq x y z
N MET A 1 -7.30 -14.14 26.91
CA MET A 1 -7.96 -13.48 25.76
C MET A 1 -6.95 -13.39 24.63
N THR A 2 -7.32 -13.78 23.42
CA THR A 2 -6.49 -13.54 22.24
C THR A 2 -6.78 -12.13 21.72
N HIS A 3 -5.80 -11.23 21.83
CA HIS A 3 -5.92 -9.88 21.28
C HIS A 3 -5.77 -9.93 19.76
N ARG A 4 -6.57 -9.14 19.05
CA ARG A 4 -6.50 -9.01 17.59
C ARG A 4 -5.92 -7.65 17.24
N PHE A 5 -4.79 -7.66 16.54
CA PHE A 5 -4.07 -6.47 16.14
C PHE A 5 -4.16 -6.25 14.62
N ILE A 6 -4.01 -4.98 14.25
CA ILE A 6 -3.77 -4.55 12.87
C ILE A 6 -2.44 -3.82 12.89
N ASP A 7 -1.49 -4.31 12.11
CA ASP A 7 -0.28 -3.56 11.82
C ASP A 7 -0.62 -2.52 10.74
N THR A 8 -0.62 -1.25 11.11
CA THR A 8 -1.04 -0.18 10.20
C THR A 8 0.06 0.26 9.23
N HIS A 9 1.30 -0.23 9.37
CA HIS A 9 2.40 0.16 8.51
C HIS A 9 3.53 -0.88 8.54
N CYS A 10 3.60 -1.74 7.54
CA CYS A 10 4.71 -2.68 7.39
C CYS A 10 5.11 -2.83 5.92
N HIS A 11 6.40 -2.65 5.64
CA HIS A 11 6.99 -2.80 4.31
C HIS A 11 7.17 -4.28 3.94
N PHE A 12 6.05 -4.99 3.81
CA PHE A 12 6.00 -6.42 3.51
C PHE A 12 6.49 -6.75 2.07
N ASP A 13 6.64 -5.73 1.23
CA ASP A 13 7.22 -5.79 -0.11
C ASP A 13 8.76 -5.74 -0.14
N PHE A 14 9.41 -5.68 1.02
CA PHE A 14 10.87 -5.69 1.18
C PHE A 14 11.38 -6.96 1.87
N PRO A 15 12.69 -7.26 1.76
CA PRO A 15 13.33 -8.24 2.62
C PRO A 15 13.15 -7.90 4.11
N PRO A 16 12.98 -8.90 4.99
CA PRO A 16 13.03 -10.34 4.70
C PRO A 16 11.71 -10.93 4.17
N PHE A 17 10.61 -10.16 4.17
CA PHE A 17 9.27 -10.69 3.93
C PHE A 17 8.99 -11.04 2.46
N ALA A 18 9.56 -10.28 1.51
CA ALA A 18 9.28 -10.44 0.09
C ALA A 18 9.61 -11.83 -0.49
N ALA A 19 10.44 -12.63 0.19
CA ALA A 19 10.78 -14.00 -0.18
C ALA A 19 10.14 -15.06 0.74
N ASP A 20 9.47 -14.66 1.82
CA ASP A 20 8.92 -15.55 2.86
C ASP A 20 7.54 -15.06 3.36
N GLU A 21 6.70 -14.60 2.42
CA GLU A 21 5.42 -13.93 2.73
C GLU A 21 4.49 -14.84 3.54
N VAL A 22 4.34 -16.09 3.11
CA VAL A 22 3.42 -17.07 3.69
C VAL A 22 3.82 -17.41 5.13
N ALA A 23 5.09 -17.73 5.38
CA ALA A 23 5.53 -18.07 6.74
C ALA A 23 5.55 -16.82 7.65
N SER A 24 5.88 -15.66 7.11
CA SER A 24 5.81 -14.38 7.83
C SER A 24 4.38 -14.05 8.27
N LEU A 25 3.39 -14.24 7.38
CA LEU A 25 1.98 -14.07 7.71
C LEU A 25 1.49 -15.09 8.75
N ALA A 26 1.95 -16.34 8.67
CA ALA A 26 1.61 -17.36 9.67
C ALA A 26 2.14 -16.96 11.06
N ARG A 27 3.38 -16.46 11.15
CA ARG A 27 3.96 -15.95 12.40
C ARG A 27 3.18 -14.73 12.92
N ALA A 28 2.82 -13.80 12.04
CA ALA A 28 2.02 -12.64 12.40
C ALA A 28 0.65 -13.04 12.99
N ALA A 29 -0.03 -14.01 12.35
CA ALA A 29 -1.31 -14.52 12.82
C ALA A 29 -1.20 -15.20 14.20
N GLN A 30 -0.14 -15.99 14.45
CA GLN A 30 0.14 -16.60 15.76
C GLN A 30 0.35 -15.56 16.87
N ALA A 31 0.92 -14.40 16.53
CA ALA A 31 1.08 -13.27 17.43
C ALA A 31 -0.20 -12.40 17.58
N GLY A 32 -1.29 -12.73 16.89
CA GLY A 32 -2.55 -11.99 16.92
C GLY A 32 -2.67 -10.86 15.91
N VAL A 33 -1.67 -10.64 15.04
CA VAL A 33 -1.73 -9.66 13.95
C VAL A 33 -2.49 -10.25 12.77
N GLY A 34 -3.76 -9.87 12.65
CA GLY A 34 -4.66 -10.44 11.63
C GLY A 34 -4.77 -9.63 10.34
N ARG A 35 -4.25 -8.40 10.32
CA ARG A 35 -4.23 -7.53 9.14
C ARG A 35 -2.99 -6.66 9.14
N ILE A 36 -2.46 -6.37 7.96
CA ILE A 36 -1.27 -5.56 7.76
C ILE A 36 -1.52 -4.60 6.59
N ILE A 37 -1.21 -3.32 6.75
CA ILE A 37 -1.21 -2.34 5.66
C ILE A 37 0.22 -2.20 5.12
N VAL A 38 0.37 -2.42 3.81
CA VAL A 38 1.64 -2.37 3.07
C VAL A 38 1.72 -1.06 2.30
N PRO A 39 2.56 -0.10 2.72
CA PRO A 39 2.75 1.16 2.02
C PRO A 39 3.82 1.04 0.94
N ALA A 40 3.45 1.40 -0.30
CA ALA A 40 4.43 1.61 -1.36
C ALA A 40 5.29 2.85 -1.06
N ILE A 41 6.55 2.81 -1.49
CA ILE A 41 7.47 3.96 -1.39
C ILE A 41 7.69 4.68 -2.73
N SER A 42 7.43 4.04 -3.86
CA SER A 42 7.65 4.59 -5.20
C SER A 42 6.63 4.02 -6.19
N ALA A 43 6.47 4.67 -7.34
CA ALA A 43 5.55 4.25 -8.39
C ALA A 43 5.87 2.86 -8.96
N GLU A 44 7.17 2.54 -9.07
CA GLU A 44 7.65 1.22 -9.49
C GLU A 44 7.09 0.08 -8.60
N ARG A 45 6.87 0.36 -7.31
CA ARG A 45 6.38 -0.62 -6.33
C ARG A 45 4.87 -0.79 -6.29
N PHE A 46 4.09 0.05 -6.98
CA PHE A 46 2.62 -0.03 -6.93
C PHE A 46 2.09 -1.39 -7.35
N SER A 47 2.62 -1.95 -8.44
CA SER A 47 2.22 -3.27 -8.95
C SER A 47 2.46 -4.37 -7.92
N ARG A 48 3.63 -4.36 -7.28
CA ARG A 48 4.03 -5.31 -6.25
C ARG A 48 3.16 -5.22 -5.00
N VAL A 49 2.90 -4.02 -4.50
CA VAL A 49 2.07 -3.80 -3.31
C VAL A 49 0.61 -4.18 -3.56
N LEU A 50 0.07 -3.87 -4.75
CA LEU A 50 -1.26 -4.33 -5.15
C LEU A 50 -1.34 -5.86 -5.28
N ALA A 51 -0.31 -6.50 -5.85
CA ALA A 51 -0.24 -7.95 -5.96
C ALA A 51 -0.26 -8.63 -4.59
N LEU A 52 0.51 -8.12 -3.61
CA LEU A 52 0.49 -8.60 -2.22
C LEU A 52 -0.92 -8.55 -1.63
N ALA A 53 -1.61 -7.41 -1.79
CA ALA A 53 -2.96 -7.26 -1.27
C ALA A 53 -3.96 -8.18 -1.97
N ALA A 54 -3.77 -8.49 -3.26
CA ALA A 54 -4.62 -9.43 -4.00
C ALA A 54 -4.37 -10.89 -3.62
N GLN A 55 -3.11 -11.27 -3.39
CA GLN A 55 -2.69 -12.65 -3.11
C GLN A 55 -2.97 -13.10 -1.68
N HIS A 56 -2.91 -12.17 -0.70
CA HIS A 56 -2.97 -12.51 0.72
C HIS A 56 -4.12 -11.79 1.42
N GLU A 57 -5.06 -12.52 2.00
CA GLU A 57 -6.25 -11.96 2.67
C GLU A 57 -5.89 -10.92 3.75
N ALA A 58 -4.82 -11.17 4.52
CA ALA A 58 -4.37 -10.30 5.60
C ALA A 58 -3.77 -8.95 5.14
N LEU A 59 -3.32 -8.83 3.89
CA LEU A 59 -2.57 -7.66 3.42
C LEU A 59 -3.46 -6.63 2.73
N TYR A 60 -3.28 -5.35 3.04
CA TYR A 60 -3.96 -4.22 2.41
C TYR A 60 -2.93 -3.28 1.80
N ALA A 61 -3.24 -2.68 0.65
CA ALA A 61 -2.31 -1.79 -0.05
C ALA A 61 -2.55 -0.33 0.33
N ALA A 62 -1.48 0.43 0.55
CA ALA A 62 -1.50 1.89 0.56
C ALA A 62 -0.52 2.40 -0.50
N LEU A 63 -1.02 3.17 -1.48
CA LEU A 63 -0.18 3.68 -2.56
C LEU A 63 0.18 5.14 -2.33
N GLY A 64 1.43 5.47 -2.58
CA GLY A 64 2.00 6.80 -2.46
C GLY A 64 3.49 6.78 -2.82
N MET A 65 4.07 7.95 -3.00
CA MET A 65 5.50 8.11 -3.25
C MET A 65 6.14 8.76 -2.02
N HIS A 66 7.07 8.05 -1.38
CA HIS A 66 7.65 8.46 -0.11
C HIS A 66 8.74 9.53 -0.34
N PRO A 67 8.85 10.56 0.52
CA PRO A 67 9.85 11.62 0.36
C PRO A 67 11.31 11.14 0.40
N ILE A 68 11.57 9.96 0.96
CA ILE A 68 12.93 9.39 1.03
C ILE A 68 13.51 9.06 -0.36
N VAL A 69 12.64 8.80 -1.33
CA VAL A 69 13.01 8.52 -2.73
C VAL A 69 12.51 9.65 -3.65
N ILE A 70 12.55 10.91 -3.17
CA ILE A 70 12.05 12.07 -3.92
C ILE A 70 12.68 12.20 -5.32
N GLU A 71 13.93 11.76 -5.47
CA GLU A 71 14.66 11.76 -6.74
C GLU A 71 14.05 10.80 -7.78
N GLU A 72 13.28 9.79 -7.35
CA GLU A 72 12.56 8.85 -8.21
C GLU A 72 11.14 9.36 -8.57
N HIS A 73 10.70 10.48 -8.01
CA HIS A 73 9.35 11.00 -8.27
C HIS A 73 9.30 11.58 -9.69
N THR A 74 8.32 11.12 -10.46
CA THR A 74 8.07 11.54 -11.84
C THR A 74 6.60 11.92 -12.01
N ASP A 75 6.31 12.78 -12.98
CA ASP A 75 4.93 13.13 -13.35
C ASP A 75 4.17 11.88 -13.82
N GLU A 76 4.84 10.95 -14.50
CA GLU A 76 4.28 9.66 -14.88
C GLU A 76 3.91 8.82 -13.66
N GLY A 77 4.76 8.81 -12.61
CA GLY A 77 4.48 8.12 -11.36
C GLY A 77 3.26 8.69 -10.64
N LEU A 78 3.10 10.02 -10.65
CA LEU A 78 1.91 10.69 -10.12
C LEU A 78 0.66 10.34 -10.94
N ALA A 79 0.73 10.39 -12.27
CA ALA A 79 -0.37 10.01 -13.15
C ALA A 79 -0.79 8.54 -12.96
N GLN A 80 0.18 7.64 -12.77
CA GLN A 80 -0.07 6.24 -12.45
C GLN A 80 -0.80 6.09 -11.11
N LEU A 81 -0.37 6.83 -10.08
CA LEU A 81 -1.04 6.83 -8.78
C LEU A 81 -2.50 7.26 -8.93
N GLU A 82 -2.77 8.38 -9.62
CA GLU A 82 -4.12 8.89 -9.87
C GLU A 82 -5.00 7.87 -10.61
N ALA A 83 -4.46 7.23 -11.66
CA ALA A 83 -5.16 6.22 -12.42
C ALA A 83 -5.55 5.01 -11.54
N LEU A 84 -4.63 4.50 -10.72
CA LEU A 84 -4.90 3.40 -9.81
C LEU A 84 -5.93 3.78 -8.74
N MET A 85 -5.87 5.01 -8.23
CA MET A 85 -6.83 5.54 -7.26
C MET A 85 -8.25 5.62 -7.84
N ALA A 86 -8.37 6.01 -9.12
CA ALA A 86 -9.63 6.06 -9.85
C ALA A 86 -10.22 4.66 -10.14
N GLN A 87 -9.37 3.68 -10.45
CA GLN A 87 -9.77 2.28 -10.67
C GLN A 87 -10.29 1.60 -9.40
N ARG A 88 -9.87 2.07 -8.22
CA ARG A 88 -10.26 1.53 -6.90
C ARG A 88 -10.03 0.01 -6.79
N PRO A 89 -8.78 -0.46 -6.95
CA PRO A 89 -8.47 -1.86 -6.76
C PRO A 89 -8.91 -2.34 -5.36
N PRO A 90 -9.31 -3.62 -5.23
CA PRO A 90 -9.75 -4.17 -3.95
C PRO A 90 -8.65 -4.03 -2.90
N LYS A 91 -9.06 -3.79 -1.65
CA LYS A 91 -8.16 -3.67 -0.48
C LYS A 91 -7.11 -2.56 -0.56
N LEU A 92 -7.29 -1.60 -1.47
CA LEU A 92 -6.59 -0.31 -1.44
C LEU A 92 -7.16 0.57 -0.32
N VAL A 93 -6.36 0.85 0.70
CA VAL A 93 -6.66 1.86 1.71
C VAL A 93 -6.16 3.22 1.22
N ARG A 94 -6.93 4.27 1.50
CA ARG A 94 -6.61 5.63 1.09
C ARG A 94 -7.06 6.62 2.15
N TRP A 95 -6.41 7.78 2.18
CA TRP A 95 -6.98 8.93 2.86
C TRP A 95 -8.33 9.28 2.23
N ARG A 96 -9.34 9.51 3.06
CA ARG A 96 -10.73 9.71 2.63
C ARG A 96 -10.89 10.84 1.59
N ASP A 97 -9.99 11.82 1.63
CA ASP A 97 -10.08 13.05 0.83
C ASP A 97 -9.17 13.07 -0.42
N TRP A 98 -8.46 11.98 -0.71
CA TRP A 98 -7.60 11.85 -1.90
C TRP A 98 -8.39 11.65 -3.21
N PRO A 99 -8.05 12.40 -4.28
CA PRO A 99 -8.31 13.82 -4.37
C PRO A 99 -9.77 14.03 -4.82
N ARG A 100 -10.64 14.47 -3.90
CA ARG A 100 -11.82 15.24 -4.33
C ARG A 100 -11.48 16.71 -4.63
N SER A 101 -10.23 17.13 -4.36
CA SER A 101 -9.77 18.52 -4.40
C SER A 101 -8.82 18.88 -5.55
N LEU A 102 -8.11 17.93 -6.17
CA LEU A 102 -7.21 18.22 -7.32
C LEU A 102 -7.99 18.45 -8.62
N SER A 103 -9.21 17.92 -8.75
CA SER A 103 -10.09 18.20 -9.90
C SER A 103 -10.70 19.61 -9.92
N ARG A 104 -10.35 20.48 -8.96
CA ARG A 104 -10.82 21.88 -8.89
C ARG A 104 -9.70 22.93 -8.92
N ARG A 105 -8.47 22.56 -9.28
CA ARG A 105 -7.36 23.52 -9.45
C ARG A 105 -6.86 23.58 -10.89
N SER A 106 -7.76 23.91 -11.80
CA SER A 106 -7.45 24.46 -13.13
C SER A 106 -8.52 25.49 -13.50
N ALA A 107 -8.53 26.62 -12.79
CA ALA A 107 -9.25 27.84 -13.16
C ALA A 107 -8.84 28.99 -12.21
N VAL A 108 -7.58 29.41 -12.30
CA VAL A 108 -7.16 30.81 -12.10
C VAL A 108 -5.99 31.07 -13.04
#